data_AF-A0A3N5B5Y1-F1
#
_entry.id   AF-A0A3N5B5Y1-F1
#
_cell.length_a   1.000
_cell.length_b   1.000
_cell.length_c   1.000
_cell.angle_alpha   90.00
_cell.angle_beta   90.00
_cell.angle_gamma   90.00
#
_symmetry.space_group_name_H-M   'P 1'
#
loop_
_entity.id
_entity.type
_entity.pdbx_description
1 polymer ?
#
loop_
_entity_poly.entity_id
_entity_poly.type
_entity_poly.pdbx_seq_one_letter_code
_entity_poly.pdbx_strand_id
1 'polypeptide(L)'
;MSFDTKRKKLIRHTILINIIVFLIMLFLSIFLNNEVYLQSCPFILLMIGGYISREYTELYFKYKHKYSYFQVFFKVCLFSVIVSIICCEVILRLYFGSSIFLFILNK
;
A
#
# COMPACT_ATOMS: atom_id res chain seq x y z
N MET A 1 -13.24 6.11 -24.24
CA MET A 1 -12.85 6.62 -22.89
C MET A 1 -11.43 7.13 -22.97
N SER A 2 -11.16 8.39 -22.59
CA SER A 2 -9.84 9.02 -22.72
C SER A 2 -8.85 8.47 -21.69
N PHE A 3 -7.55 8.63 -21.97
CA PHE A 3 -6.45 8.23 -21.07
C PHE A 3 -6.62 8.81 -19.66
N ASP A 4 -7.02 10.08 -19.56
CA ASP A 4 -7.22 10.75 -18.27
C ASP A 4 -8.37 10.15 -17.45
N THR A 5 -9.46 9.71 -18.09
CA THR A 5 -10.57 9.08 -17.37
C THR A 5 -10.17 7.72 -16.79
N LYS A 6 -9.42 6.92 -17.56
CA LYS A 6 -8.93 5.61 -17.09
C LYS A 6 -7.90 5.76 -15.97
N ARG A 7 -6.95 6.70 -16.11
CA ARG A 7 -5.96 7.00 -15.07
C ARG A 7 -6.62 7.41 -13.76
N LYS A 8 -7.55 8.38 -13.79
CA LYS A 8 -8.26 8.83 -12.59
C LYS A 8 -9.06 7.71 -11.93
N LYS A 9 -9.74 6.87 -12.72
CA LYS A 9 -10.49 5.72 -12.20
C LYS A 9 -9.57 4.75 -11.46
N LEU A 10 -8.42 4.43 -12.06
CA LEU A 10 -7.44 3.52 -11.46
C LEU A 10 -6.89 4.09 -10.14
N ILE A 11 -6.51 5.38 -10.09
CA ILE A 11 -5.99 6.03 -8.87
C ILE A 11 -7.01 5.92 -7.74
N ARG A 12 -8.28 6.24 -8.05
CA ARG A 12 -9.35 6.22 -7.05
C ARG A 12 -9.59 4.81 -6.51
N HIS A 13 -9.53 3.78 -7.36
CA HIS A 13 -9.67 2.39 -6.92
C HIS A 13 -8.49 1.96 -6.06
N THR A 14 -7.26 2.30 -6.45
CA THR A 14 -6.05 2.01 -5.65
C THR A 14 -6.13 2.58 -4.24
N ILE A 15 -6.47 3.87 -4.13
CA ILE A 15 -6.60 4.53 -2.83
C ILE A 15 -7.68 3.87 -1.99
N LEU A 16 -8.85 3.58 -2.60
CA LEU A 16 -9.96 2.93 -1.90
C LEU A 16 -9.56 1.55 -1.37
N ILE A 17 -8.90 0.73 -2.19
CA ILE A 17 -8.44 -0.61 -1.81
C ILE A 17 -7.45 -0.52 -0.65
N ASN A 18 -6.46 0.38 -0.74
CA ASN A 18 -5.46 0.54 0.32
C ASN A 18 -6.10 0.95 1.65
N ILE A 19 -7.06 1.87 1.63
CA ILE A 19 -7.80 2.30 2.83
C ILE A 19 -8.60 1.13 3.41
N ILE A 20 -9.34 0.39 2.58
CA ILE A 20 -10.14 -0.75 3.03
C ILE A 20 -9.26 -1.82 3.68
N VAL A 21 -8.16 -2.19 3.03
CA VAL A 21 -7.22 -3.20 3.54
C VAL A 21 -6.62 -2.75 4.88
N PHE A 22 -6.21 -1.47 4.97
CA PHE A 22 -5.68 -0.92 6.21
C PHE A 22 -6.70 -0.98 7.35
N LEU A 23 -7.95 -0.57 7.10
CA LEU A 23 -9.03 -0.61 8.10
C LEU A 23 -9.36 -2.04 8.55
N ILE A 24 -9.38 -3.01 7.63
CA ILE A 24 -9.60 -4.42 7.98
C ILE A 24 -8.47 -4.94 8.87
N MET A 25 -7.21 -4.66 8.51
CA MET A 25 -6.06 -5.11 9.31
C MET A 25 -6.02 -4.44 10.69
N LEU A 26 -6.37 -3.15 10.76
CA LEU A 26 -6.51 -2.44 12.02
C LEU A 26 -7.61 -3.05 12.89
N PHE A 27 -8.78 -3.30 12.31
CA PHE A 27 -9.90 -3.91 13.02
C PHE A 27 -9.54 -5.30 13.55
N LEU A 28 -8.95 -6.16 12.71
CA LEU A 28 -8.50 -7.49 13.12
C LEU A 28 -7.45 -7.41 14.23
N SER A 29 -6.51 -6.46 14.13
CA SER A 29 -5.47 -6.29 15.13
C SER A 29 -6.04 -5.92 16.49
N ILE A 30 -6.97 -4.95 16.54
CA ILE A 30 -7.60 -4.50 17.78
C ILE A 30 -8.56 -5.57 18.33
N PHE A 31 -9.43 -6.13 17.48
CA PHE A 31 -10.48 -7.06 17.91
C PHE A 31 -9.89 -8.39 18.41
N LEU A 32 -8.85 -8.90 17.75
CA LEU A 32 -8.17 -10.13 18.15
C LEU A 32 -7.00 -9.87 19.10
N ASN A 33 -6.75 -8.61 19.46
CA ASN A 33 -5.61 -8.16 20.27
C ASN A 33 -4.27 -8.75 19.77
N ASN A 34 -4.04 -8.69 18.45
CA ASN A 34 -2.90 -9.32 17.80
C ASN A 34 -2.19 -8.33 16.86
N GLU A 35 -0.96 -7.97 17.19
CA GLU A 35 -0.14 -7.00 16.47
C GLU A 35 0.33 -7.47 15.09
N VAL A 36 0.34 -8.79 14.83
CA VAL A 36 0.85 -9.37 13.58
C VAL A 36 0.09 -8.86 12.35
N TYR A 37 -1.21 -8.57 12.50
CA TYR A 37 -2.03 -7.99 11.44
C TYR A 37 -1.56 -6.59 11.02
N LEU A 38 -1.21 -5.73 11.97
CA LEU A 38 -0.67 -4.40 11.69
C LEU A 38 0.78 -4.47 11.18
N GLN A 39 1.60 -5.39 11.71
CA GLN A 39 2.97 -5.61 11.24
C GLN A 39 3.02 -6.11 9.79
N SER A 40 2.07 -6.95 9.39
CA SER A 40 1.97 -7.50 8.03
C SER A 40 1.31 -6.56 7.02
N CYS A 41 0.54 -5.56 7.48
CA CYS A 41 -0.22 -4.65 6.62
C CYS A 41 0.63 -3.94 5.56
N PRO A 42 1.80 -3.35 5.86
CA PRO A 42 2.65 -2.73 4.85
C PRO A 42 3.08 -3.67 3.71
N PHE A 43 3.35 -4.93 4.02
CA PHE A 43 3.76 -5.93 3.03
C PHE A 43 2.61 -6.29 2.08
N ILE A 44 1.40 -6.42 2.63
CA ILE A 44 0.19 -6.67 1.83
C ILE A 44 -0.08 -5.49 0.89
N LEU A 45 0.03 -4.26 1.39
CA LEU A 45 -0.13 -3.05 0.58
C LEU A 45 0.96 -2.91 -0.50
N LEU A 46 2.19 -3.33 -0.22
CA LEU A 46 3.27 -3.39 -1.21
C LEU A 46 2.93 -4.36 -2.35
N MET A 47 2.41 -5.56 -2.03
CA MET A 47 2.00 -6.54 -3.05
C MET A 47 0.87 -6.00 -3.93
N ILE A 48 -0.17 -5.40 -3.31
CA ILE A 48 -1.28 -4.78 -4.02
C ILE A 48 -0.78 -3.64 -4.92
N GLY A 49 0.08 -2.77 -4.39
CA GLY A 49 0.65 -1.66 -5.14
C GLY A 49 1.54 -2.11 -6.30
N GLY A 50 2.23 -3.25 -6.17
CA GLY A 50 2.99 -3.88 -7.27
C GLY A 50 2.08 -4.38 -8.40
N TYR A 51 0.99 -5.07 -8.06
CA TYR A 51 -0.02 -5.51 -9.02
C TYR A 51 -0.64 -4.32 -9.77
N ILE A 52 -1.04 -3.28 -9.03
CA ILE A 52 -1.62 -2.07 -9.60
C ILE A 52 -0.60 -1.34 -10.48
N SER A 53 0.67 -1.26 -10.08
CA SER A 53 1.73 -0.63 -10.88
C SER A 53 1.93 -1.31 -12.23
N ARG A 54 1.68 -2.62 -12.32
CA ARG A 54 1.65 -3.35 -13.60
C ARG A 54 0.51 -2.88 -14.48
N GLU A 55 -0.71 -2.78 -13.95
CA GLU A 55 -1.85 -2.24 -14.71
C GLU A 55 -1.62 -0.80 -15.18
N TYR A 56 -1.01 0.05 -14.34
CA TYR A 56 -0.58 1.38 -14.76
C TYR A 56 0.41 1.33 -15.90
N THR A 57 1.40 0.45 -15.81
CA THR A 57 2.45 0.35 -16.83
C THR A 57 1.88 -0.11 -18.17
N GLU A 58 0.96 -1.09 -18.17
CA GLU A 58 0.24 -1.51 -19.38
C GLU A 58 -0.60 -0.36 -19.97
N LEU A 59 -1.30 0.41 -19.13
CA LEU A 59 -2.03 1.60 -19.57
C LEU A 59 -1.08 2.66 -20.14
N TYR A 60 0.06 2.89 -19.49
CA TYR A 60 1.06 3.85 -19.96
C TYR A 60 1.66 3.40 -21.30
N PHE A 61 2.08 2.15 -21.48
CA PHE A 61 2.57 1.65 -22.76
C PHE A 61 1.54 1.81 -23.89
N LYS A 62 0.25 1.57 -23.58
CA LYS A 62 -0.83 1.70 -24.56
C LYS A 62 -1.08 3.14 -25.05
N TYR A 63 -0.84 4.15 -24.21
CA TYR A 63 -1.19 5.54 -24.52
C TYR A 63 0.01 6.52 -24.57
N LYS A 64 1.18 6.14 -24.05
CA LYS A 64 2.43 6.92 -24.00
C LYS A 64 3.66 5.99 -24.05
N HIS A 65 4.35 6.00 -25.18
CA HIS A 65 5.48 5.12 -25.52
C HIS A 65 6.78 5.24 -24.68
N LYS A 66 6.82 5.92 -23.53
CA LYS A 66 8.10 6.28 -22.85
C LYS A 66 8.12 6.23 -21.31
N TYR A 67 7.34 5.37 -20.66
CA TYR A 67 7.43 5.22 -19.19
C TYR A 67 8.09 3.91 -18.78
N SER A 68 9.07 4.00 -17.89
CA SER A 68 9.67 2.83 -17.23
C SER A 68 8.78 2.37 -16.08
N TYR A 69 8.57 1.06 -15.95
CA TYR A 69 7.83 0.42 -14.85
C TYR A 69 8.33 0.92 -13.48
N PHE A 70 9.64 1.07 -13.33
CA PHE A 70 10.27 1.51 -12.08
C PHE A 70 9.79 2.91 -11.65
N GLN A 71 9.70 3.86 -12.58
CA GLN A 71 9.24 5.21 -12.29
C GLN A 71 7.75 5.26 -11.94
N VAL A 72 6.94 4.40 -12.56
CA VAL A 72 5.51 4.25 -12.27
C VAL A 72 5.32 3.63 -10.89
N PHE A 73 6.03 2.55 -10.60
CA PHE A 73 6.02 1.88 -9.30
C PHE A 73 6.39 2.85 -8.16
N PHE A 74 7.48 3.61 -8.32
CA PHE A 74 7.93 4.55 -7.30
C PHE A 74 6.90 5.66 -7.04
N LYS A 75 6.25 6.18 -8.09
CA LYS A 75 5.27 7.27 -7.97
C LYS A 75 3.90 6.83 -7.46
N VAL A 76 3.46 5.62 -7.81
CA VAL A 76 2.09 5.16 -7.54
C VAL A 76 2.02 4.33 -6.25
N CYS A 77 2.97 3.42 -6.05
CA CYS A 77 2.94 2.46 -4.95
C CYS A 77 3.65 3.00 -3.70
N LEU A 78 4.90 3.46 -3.88
CA LEU A 78 5.83 3.68 -2.76
C LEU A 78 5.31 4.70 -1.74
N PHE A 79 4.70 5.80 -2.20
CA PHE A 79 4.17 6.82 -1.31
C PHE A 79 3.08 6.26 -0.39
N SER A 80 2.15 5.48 -0.94
CA SER A 80 1.06 4.90 -0.15
C SER A 80 1.57 3.89 0.89
N VAL A 81 2.58 3.09 0.51
CA VAL A 81 3.19 2.11 1.41
C VAL A 81 3.96 2.80 2.53
N ILE A 82 4.73 3.86 2.24
CA ILE A 82 5.46 4.62 3.27
C ILE A 82 4.49 5.23 4.28
N VAL A 83 3.41 5.87 3.81
CA VAL A 83 2.40 6.44 4.70
C VAL A 83 1.78 5.34 5.58
N SER A 84 1.45 4.19 5.00
CA SER A 84 0.91 3.06 5.77
C SER A 84 1.90 2.48 6.78
N ILE A 85 3.20 2.41 6.48
CA ILE A 85 4.24 1.99 7.44
C ILE A 85 4.26 2.92 8.64
N ILE A 86 4.29 4.24 8.40
CA ILE A 86 4.30 5.24 9.46
C ILE A 86 3.04 5.10 10.33
N CYS A 87 1.86 4.97 9.71
CA CYS A 87 0.61 4.78 10.44
C CYS A 87 0.62 3.48 11.27
N CYS A 88 1.06 2.36 10.71
CA CYS A 88 1.12 1.08 11.43
C CYS A 88 2.09 1.16 12.61
N GLU A 89 3.27 1.76 12.42
CA GLU A 89 4.28 1.93 13.48
C GLU A 89 3.74 2.77 14.66
N VAL A 90 3.05 3.88 14.36
CA VAL A 90 2.44 4.72 15.40
C VAL A 90 1.39 3.93 16.19
N ILE A 91 0.50 3.21 15.50
CA ILE A 91 -0.56 2.44 16.15
C ILE A 91 0.02 1.29 16.99
N LEU A 92 1.01 0.57 16.46
CA LEU A 92 1.68 -0.51 17.18
C LEU A 92 2.33 -0.03 18.47
N ARG A 93 3.02 1.12 18.44
CA ARG A 93 3.59 1.72 19.65
C ARG A 93 2.54 2.15 20.66
N LEU A 94 1.45 2.76 20.20
CA LEU A 94 0.40 3.28 21.08
C LEU A 94 -0.46 2.17 21.72
N TYR A 95 -0.77 1.10 20.98
CA TYR A 95 -1.71 0.07 21.43
C TYR A 95 -1.04 -1.20 21.95
N PHE A 96 0.09 -1.60 21.35
CA PHE A 96 0.74 -2.89 21.63
C PHE A 96 2.12 -2.75 22.28
N GLY A 97 2.66 -1.54 22.37
CA GLY A 97 4.03 -1.30 22.86
C GLY A 97 5.10 -1.93 21.97
N SER A 98 4.76 -2.29 20.73
CA SER A 98 5.65 -2.96 19.78
C SER A 98 6.01 -2.07 18.60
N SER A 99 6.91 -2.58 17.76
CA SER A 99 7.42 -1.86 16.59
C SER A 99 7.70 -2.83 15.45
N ILE A 100 7.39 -2.38 14.24
CA ILE A 100 7.72 -3.11 13.00
C ILE A 100 9.24 -3.20 12.86
N PHE A 101 9.96 -2.12 13.20
CA PHE A 101 11.41 -2.07 13.10
C PHE A 101 12.09 -3.01 14.09
N LEU A 102 11.59 -3.09 15.34
CA LEU A 102 12.11 -4.04 16.32
C LEU A 102 11.83 -5.49 15.92
N PHE A 103 10.67 -5.78 15.32
CA PHE A 103 10.36 -7.12 14.81
C PHE A 103 11.31 -7.56 13.68
N ILE A 104 11.70 -6.64 12.79
CA ILE A 104 12.63 -6.92 11.70
C ILE A 104 14.08 -7.06 12.21
N LEU A 105 14.48 -6.29 13.23
CA LEU A 105 15.85 -6.29 13.78
C LEU A 105 16.12 -7.42 14.77
N ASN A 106 15.10 -7.94 15.48
CA ASN A 106 15.25 -9.01 16.48
C ASN A 106 15.07 -10.44 15.92
N LYS A 107 14.97 -10.59 14.60
CA LYS A 107 15.02 -11.89 13.92
C LYS A 107 16.38 -12.08 13.24
#